data_AF-A1TNE1-F1
#
_entry.id   AF-A1TNE1-F1
#
_cell.length_a   1.000
_cell.length_b   1.000
_cell.length_c   1.000
_cell.angle_alpha   90.00
_cell.angle_beta   90.00
_cell.angle_gamma   90.00
#
_symmetry.space_group_name_H-M   'P 1'
#
loop_
_entity.id
_entity.type
_entity.pdbx_description
1 polymer ?
#
loop_
_entity_poly.entity_id
_entity_poly.type
_entity_poly.pdbx_seq_one_letter_code
_entity_poly.pdbx_strand_id
1 'polypeptide(L)'
;MPRRGACRTRVRPIIHLPRAHTHGVLRKMTFPPSSENDFEHMFDLAPVSLWLEDFSALKSLLDAWRSEGVVDAEAYVREDPARMQQYGASLKVLQVNRRTLELFAAPDQATLLASLDQVFRGDMFEQAISELRQLWSGSLEFSNQTVNYALDGRRLDVHIRGRILPGHEDRWDRVLISLEDNTEQIRSGTALLRSEQYARGLFEHSPVSLWVEDFSCVKRLLDDVRAQGIRDFKTFLKVHPEFVTRCMQEIRVIDVNQQTLEMFGADSKEQLLQQIGKVFRGEMAESFAEQLLDLWDGRLAQQREVVNYSLSGEPVYIHMQFAVLDERRHDWSMVLLSLVDITARKKAEAYLEYLGKHDVLTQLRNRAFYMEEMNRLVRKGPWPVAVVVVDMNGLKAINDEYGHAAGDAMLRRVGEVLLKAVDSPDCAARIGGDEFALLLPACDERGAQAVTDRIASLLELNNQFYPGKPLSLAIGAAIAATGDQVEGAVHRADQAMYAEKLRYYQQAGLERRRS
;
A
#
# COMPACT_ATOMS: atom_id res chain seq x y z
N MET A 1 56.62 4.97 16.34
CA MET A 1 56.74 5.81 15.13
C MET A 1 55.68 5.37 14.12
N PRO A 2 54.77 6.27 13.72
CA PRO A 2 54.60 6.50 12.29
C PRO A 2 54.46 8.00 11.94
N ARG A 3 54.85 8.32 10.71
CA ARG A 3 54.86 9.64 10.09
C ARG A 3 53.43 10.12 9.79
N ARG A 4 53.10 11.36 10.21
CA ARG A 4 51.90 12.10 9.79
C ARG A 4 52.28 13.03 8.63
N GLY A 5 51.60 12.89 7.50
CA GLY A 5 51.59 13.88 6.41
C GLY A 5 50.42 14.83 6.58
N ALA A 6 50.72 16.13 6.72
CA ALA A 6 49.76 17.20 6.86
C ALA A 6 49.49 17.86 5.50
N CYS A 7 48.22 18.07 5.15
CA CYS A 7 47.81 18.99 4.10
C CYS A 7 46.95 20.10 4.70
N ARG A 8 47.29 21.35 4.35
CA ARG A 8 46.86 22.60 4.98
C ARG A 8 45.54 23.10 4.39
N THR A 9 44.56 23.39 5.24
CA THR A 9 43.40 24.25 4.94
C THR A 9 43.64 25.64 5.55
N ARG A 10 43.65 26.68 4.70
CA ARG A 10 43.79 28.09 5.10
C ARG A 10 42.43 28.65 5.51
N VAL A 11 42.27 28.99 6.79
CA VAL A 11 41.21 29.88 7.30
C VAL A 11 41.86 31.24 7.61
N ARG A 12 41.33 32.33 7.03
CA ARG A 12 41.78 33.71 7.30
C ARG A 12 41.08 34.29 8.53
N PRO A 13 41.70 35.24 9.26
CA PRO A 13 41.32 35.60 10.62
C PRO A 13 40.27 36.71 10.70
N ILE A 14 39.48 36.63 11.77
CA ILE A 14 38.50 37.60 12.26
C ILE A 14 39.24 38.88 12.68
N ILE A 15 38.85 40.03 12.10
CA ILE A 15 39.36 41.35 12.48
C ILE A 15 38.49 41.90 13.62
N HIS A 16 39.14 42.20 14.74
CA HIS A 16 38.59 42.92 15.90
C HIS A 16 38.28 44.39 15.53
N LEU A 17 37.04 44.84 15.78
CA LEU A 17 36.69 46.26 15.85
C LEU A 17 36.67 46.73 17.32
N PRO A 18 37.20 47.92 17.65
CA PRO A 18 37.36 48.38 19.02
C PRO A 18 36.06 48.97 19.60
N ARG A 19 35.87 48.77 20.91
CA ARG A 19 34.83 49.45 21.72
C ARG A 19 35.17 50.92 21.85
N ALA A 20 34.25 51.81 21.42
CA ALA A 20 34.29 53.23 21.73
C ALA A 20 33.14 53.61 22.66
N HIS A 21 33.49 54.34 23.71
CA HIS A 21 32.64 54.82 24.79
C HIS A 21 31.54 55.78 24.31
N THR A 22 30.40 55.71 25.00
CA THR A 22 29.30 56.66 25.01
C THR A 22 29.75 58.03 25.52
N HIS A 23 29.51 59.08 24.74
CA HIS A 23 28.96 60.40 25.11
C HIS A 23 29.17 61.36 23.92
N GLY A 24 28.19 61.44 23.03
CA GLY A 24 28.19 62.32 21.87
C GLY A 24 26.77 62.69 21.51
N VAL A 25 26.43 63.96 21.74
CA VAL A 25 25.19 64.65 21.41
C VAL A 25 24.65 64.20 20.04
N LEU A 26 23.40 63.72 19.99
CA LEU A 26 22.66 63.48 18.74
C LEU A 26 22.54 64.81 17.97
N ARG A 27 23.49 65.10 17.09
CA ARG A 27 23.26 66.03 15.98
C ARG A 27 22.23 65.36 15.08
N LYS A 28 21.02 65.93 15.01
CA LYS A 28 20.09 65.71 13.89
C LYS A 28 20.89 65.93 12.60
N MET A 29 21.26 64.86 11.90
CA MET A 29 21.67 64.94 10.50
C MET A 29 20.41 65.29 9.72
N THR A 30 20.14 66.58 9.59
CA THR A 30 19.28 67.10 8.54
C THR A 30 20.00 66.90 7.22
N PHE A 31 19.53 65.96 6.41
CA PHE A 31 19.84 65.96 4.99
C PHE A 31 19.35 67.29 4.41
N PRO A 32 20.11 67.96 3.51
CA PRO A 32 19.60 69.11 2.78
C PRO A 32 18.33 68.70 2.03
N PRO A 33 17.38 69.62 1.77
CA PRO A 33 16.24 69.29 0.92
C PRO A 33 16.78 68.77 -0.40
N SER A 34 16.50 67.49 -0.69
CA SER A 34 16.76 66.88 -1.98
C SER A 34 16.12 67.78 -3.04
N SER A 35 16.87 68.12 -4.08
CA SER A 35 16.30 68.88 -5.20
C SER A 35 15.14 68.06 -5.81
N GLU A 36 14.16 68.72 -6.43
CA GLU A 36 13.05 68.03 -7.12
C GLU A 36 13.58 66.96 -8.10
N ASN A 37 14.73 67.23 -8.72
CA ASN A 37 15.48 66.30 -9.58
C ASN A 37 15.98 65.03 -8.86
N ASP A 38 16.35 65.10 -7.58
CA ASP A 38 16.86 63.92 -6.85
C ASP A 38 15.73 62.94 -6.53
N PHE A 39 14.53 63.46 -6.21
CA PHE A 39 13.34 62.63 -6.00
C PHE A 39 12.90 61.95 -7.29
N GLU A 40 12.81 62.70 -8.39
CA GLU A 40 12.44 62.14 -9.70
C GLU A 40 13.40 61.04 -10.15
N HIS A 41 14.71 61.26 -10.01
CA HIS A 41 15.71 60.23 -10.32
C HIS A 41 15.59 59.00 -9.41
N MET A 42 15.38 59.17 -8.10
CA MET A 42 15.23 58.04 -7.18
C MET A 42 13.94 57.24 -7.43
N PHE A 43 12.84 57.94 -7.74
CA PHE A 43 11.56 57.33 -8.08
C PHE A 43 11.67 56.51 -9.37
N ASP A 44 12.28 57.08 -10.42
CA ASP A 44 12.39 56.42 -11.73
C ASP A 44 13.36 55.22 -11.71
N LEU A 45 14.47 55.33 -10.98
CA LEU A 45 15.49 54.28 -10.86
C LEU A 45 15.17 53.20 -9.81
N ALA A 46 14.04 53.31 -9.10
CA ALA A 46 13.67 52.33 -8.09
C ALA A 46 13.51 50.93 -8.72
N PRO A 47 14.07 49.86 -8.10
CA PRO A 47 14.04 48.50 -8.66
C PRO A 47 12.67 47.81 -8.52
N VAL A 48 11.66 48.52 -8.03
CA VAL A 48 10.29 48.04 -7.78
C VAL A 48 9.29 48.90 -8.55
N SER A 49 8.14 48.35 -8.92
CA SER A 49 7.07 49.14 -9.55
C SER A 49 6.54 50.15 -8.54
N LEU A 50 6.58 51.44 -8.90
CA LEU A 50 6.06 52.54 -8.11
C LEU A 50 5.08 53.39 -8.93
N TRP A 51 4.02 53.83 -8.25
CA TRP A 51 3.03 54.77 -8.74
C TRP A 51 2.88 55.88 -7.70
N LEU A 52 2.81 57.12 -8.17
CA LEU A 52 2.44 58.27 -7.38
C LEU A 52 1.04 58.68 -7.80
N GLU A 53 0.11 58.70 -6.86
CA GLU A 53 -1.31 58.93 -7.12
C GLU A 53 -1.85 60.08 -6.26
N ASP A 54 -2.96 60.66 -6.69
CA ASP A 54 -3.72 61.72 -6.04
C ASP A 54 -5.09 61.15 -5.64
N PHE A 55 -5.28 61.03 -4.32
CA PHE A 55 -6.48 60.51 -3.68
C PHE A 55 -7.31 61.66 -3.05
N SER A 56 -7.08 62.91 -3.43
CA SER A 56 -7.83 64.05 -2.87
C SER A 56 -9.34 63.99 -3.18
N ALA A 57 -9.69 63.51 -4.38
CA ALA A 57 -11.08 63.24 -4.75
C ALA A 57 -11.66 62.06 -3.95
N LEU A 58 -10.87 61.00 -3.74
CA LEU A 58 -11.27 59.88 -2.88
C LEU A 58 -11.53 60.34 -1.45
N LYS A 59 -10.62 61.14 -0.87
CA LYS A 59 -10.78 61.68 0.48
C LYS A 59 -12.09 62.46 0.61
N SER A 60 -12.37 63.33 -0.36
CA SER A 60 -13.61 64.10 -0.41
C SER A 60 -14.85 63.20 -0.50
N LEU A 61 -14.78 62.11 -1.29
CA LEU A 61 -15.85 61.12 -1.41
C LEU A 61 -16.11 60.39 -0.08
N LEU A 62 -15.05 59.93 0.61
CA LEU A 62 -15.18 59.25 1.90
C LEU A 62 -15.69 60.19 2.99
N ASP A 63 -15.25 61.46 3.00
CA ASP A 63 -15.75 62.46 3.94
C ASP A 63 -17.23 62.80 3.68
N ALA A 64 -17.65 62.83 2.41
CA ALA A 64 -19.06 62.97 2.05
C ALA A 64 -19.89 61.78 2.58
N TRP A 65 -19.46 60.53 2.35
CA TRP A 65 -20.13 59.35 2.89
C TRP A 65 -20.23 59.38 4.42
N ARG A 66 -19.18 59.82 5.12
CA ARG A 66 -19.22 60.01 6.58
C ARG A 66 -20.26 61.05 6.99
N SER A 67 -20.35 62.16 6.26
CA SER A 67 -21.32 63.23 6.53
C SER A 67 -22.77 62.81 6.26
N GLU A 68 -22.97 61.86 5.33
CA GLU A 68 -24.26 61.24 5.02
C GLU A 68 -24.67 60.15 6.03
N GLY A 69 -23.82 59.86 7.02
CA GLY A 69 -24.11 58.90 8.08
C GLY A 69 -23.71 57.46 7.77
N VAL A 70 -22.92 57.22 6.72
CA VAL A 70 -22.34 55.89 6.46
C VAL A 70 -21.40 55.53 7.60
N VAL A 71 -21.57 54.34 8.18
CA VAL A 71 -20.74 53.83 9.28
C VAL A 71 -19.84 52.67 8.85
N ASP A 72 -20.30 51.86 7.91
CA ASP A 72 -19.59 50.72 7.33
C ASP A 72 -19.45 50.94 5.82
N ALA A 73 -18.28 51.39 5.38
CA ALA A 73 -18.01 51.63 3.98
C ALA A 73 -17.99 50.35 3.14
N GLU A 74 -17.62 49.19 3.72
CA GLU A 74 -17.63 47.92 2.99
C GLU A 74 -19.06 47.49 2.69
N ALA A 75 -19.94 47.46 3.70
CA ALA A 75 -21.35 47.16 3.48
C ALA A 75 -21.99 48.15 2.49
N TYR A 76 -21.67 49.43 2.63
CA TYR A 76 -22.20 50.49 1.78
C TYR A 76 -21.81 50.33 0.30
N VAL A 77 -20.56 50.00 -0.03
CA VAL A 77 -20.17 49.79 -1.43
C VAL A 77 -20.63 48.44 -1.99
N ARG A 78 -20.88 47.44 -1.15
CA ARG A 78 -21.42 46.13 -1.57
C ARG A 78 -22.90 46.20 -1.96
N GLU A 79 -23.66 47.13 -1.38
CA GLU A 79 -25.08 47.33 -1.71
C GLU A 79 -25.32 47.89 -3.12
N ASP A 80 -24.38 48.69 -3.64
CA ASP A 80 -24.50 49.31 -4.96
C ASP A 80 -23.13 49.35 -5.67
N PRO A 81 -22.92 48.50 -6.70
CA PRO A 81 -21.68 48.46 -7.47
C PRO A 81 -21.26 49.81 -8.08
N ALA A 82 -22.20 50.73 -8.31
CA ALA A 82 -21.88 52.07 -8.82
C ALA A 82 -21.02 52.88 -7.84
N ARG A 83 -21.16 52.64 -6.53
CA ARG A 83 -20.34 53.32 -5.49
C ARG A 83 -18.88 52.91 -5.57
N MET A 84 -18.60 51.67 -5.94
CA MET A 84 -17.23 51.21 -6.16
C MET A 84 -16.64 51.75 -7.47
N GLN A 85 -17.47 51.97 -8.49
CA GLN A 85 -17.03 52.68 -9.70
C GLN A 85 -16.67 54.14 -9.39
N GLN A 86 -17.44 54.81 -8.53
CA GLN A 86 -17.13 56.16 -8.04
C GLN A 86 -15.81 56.16 -7.24
N TYR A 87 -15.59 55.16 -6.38
CA TYR A 87 -14.32 54.96 -5.70
C TYR A 87 -13.15 54.86 -6.70
N GLY A 88 -13.23 53.94 -7.67
CA GLY A 88 -12.17 53.77 -8.68
C GLY A 88 -11.94 55.03 -9.52
N ALA A 89 -13.00 55.73 -9.92
CA ALA A 89 -12.91 56.97 -10.70
C ALA A 89 -12.32 58.16 -9.92
N SER A 90 -12.28 58.08 -8.59
CA SER A 90 -11.69 59.11 -7.72
C SER A 90 -10.17 58.96 -7.54
N LEU A 91 -9.60 57.82 -7.96
CA LEU A 91 -8.16 57.58 -7.93
C LEU A 91 -7.52 58.17 -9.19
N LYS A 92 -6.50 59.02 -9.01
CA LYS A 92 -5.81 59.65 -10.13
C LYS A 92 -4.33 59.36 -10.09
N VAL A 93 -3.82 58.69 -11.13
CA VAL A 93 -2.39 58.45 -11.28
C VAL A 93 -1.70 59.73 -11.73
N LEU A 94 -0.70 60.18 -10.96
CA LEU A 94 0.14 61.33 -11.30
C LEU A 94 1.37 60.89 -12.09
N GLN A 95 2.05 59.84 -11.62
CA GLN A 95 3.32 59.39 -12.20
C GLN A 95 3.53 57.90 -11.96
N VAL A 96 4.14 57.20 -12.92
CA VAL A 96 4.66 55.85 -12.73
C VAL A 96 6.14 55.80 -13.07
N ASN A 97 6.90 54.91 -12.43
CA ASN A 97 8.31 54.76 -12.74
C ASN A 97 8.55 53.80 -13.92
N ARG A 98 9.77 53.80 -14.46
CA ARG A 98 10.20 52.88 -15.51
C ARG A 98 9.91 51.41 -15.19
N ARG A 99 10.10 50.98 -13.93
CA ARG A 99 9.87 49.59 -13.54
C ARG A 99 8.39 49.19 -13.66
N THR A 100 7.46 50.10 -13.38
CA THR A 100 6.03 49.91 -13.62
C THR A 100 5.74 49.69 -15.11
N LEU A 101 6.30 50.53 -15.99
CA LEU A 101 6.10 50.40 -17.43
C LEU A 101 6.59 49.04 -17.96
N GLU A 102 7.75 48.59 -17.49
CA GLU A 102 8.29 47.26 -17.79
C GLU A 102 7.36 46.13 -17.29
N LEU A 103 6.86 46.24 -16.06
CA LEU A 103 5.98 45.23 -15.45
C LEU A 103 4.69 45.04 -16.28
N PHE A 104 4.07 46.14 -16.70
CA PHE A 104 2.82 46.12 -17.48
C PHE A 104 3.02 46.04 -19.00
N ALA A 105 4.26 45.94 -19.48
CA ALA A 105 4.58 45.97 -20.91
C ALA A 105 4.03 47.22 -21.63
N ALA A 106 4.03 48.36 -20.95
CA ALA A 106 3.61 49.64 -21.50
C ALA A 106 4.82 50.40 -22.06
N PRO A 107 4.75 50.96 -23.28
CA PRO A 107 5.86 51.72 -23.87
C PRO A 107 6.11 53.05 -23.16
N ASP A 108 5.06 53.67 -22.60
CA ASP A 108 5.10 54.93 -21.88
C ASP A 108 3.90 55.06 -20.92
N GLN A 109 3.97 56.05 -20.02
CA GLN A 109 2.90 56.33 -19.05
C GLN A 109 1.57 56.67 -19.74
N ALA A 110 1.58 57.43 -20.83
CA ALA A 110 0.35 57.83 -21.51
C ALA A 110 -0.45 56.61 -22.02
N THR A 111 0.26 55.63 -22.57
CA THR A 111 -0.31 54.36 -23.06
C THR A 111 -0.85 53.52 -21.91
N LEU A 112 -0.12 53.43 -20.79
CA LEU A 112 -0.59 52.73 -19.59
C LEU A 112 -1.87 53.38 -19.03
N LEU A 113 -1.88 54.71 -18.91
CA LEU A 113 -3.04 55.46 -18.40
C LEU A 113 -4.27 55.35 -19.30
N ALA A 114 -4.08 55.30 -20.62
CA ALA A 114 -5.17 55.12 -21.58
C ALA A 114 -5.76 53.69 -21.56
N SER A 115 -5.05 52.73 -20.95
CA SER A 115 -5.39 51.30 -20.97
C SER A 115 -5.58 50.72 -19.56
N LEU A 116 -5.83 51.57 -18.54
CA LEU A 116 -6.02 51.10 -17.16
C LEU A 116 -7.21 50.16 -16.99
N ASP A 117 -8.21 50.26 -17.86
CA ASP A 117 -9.37 49.35 -17.93
C ASP A 117 -8.98 47.92 -18.37
N GLN A 118 -7.89 47.79 -19.13
CA GLN A 118 -7.35 46.48 -19.52
C GLN A 118 -6.47 45.87 -18.43
N VAL A 119 -5.79 46.73 -17.68
CA VAL A 119 -4.89 46.37 -16.57
C VAL A 119 -5.69 45.97 -15.33
N PHE A 120 -6.69 46.77 -14.99
CA PHE A 120 -7.55 46.61 -13.84
C PHE A 120 -8.93 46.12 -14.28
N ARG A 121 -9.23 44.85 -14.02
CA ARG A 121 -10.46 44.20 -14.46
C ARG A 121 -11.44 44.00 -13.30
N GLY A 122 -12.69 43.66 -13.63
CA GLY A 122 -13.78 43.55 -12.65
C GLY A 122 -13.56 42.50 -11.54
N ASP A 123 -12.64 41.56 -11.72
CA ASP A 123 -12.22 40.56 -10.72
C ASP A 123 -11.39 41.15 -9.57
N MET A 124 -11.01 42.44 -9.64
CA MET A 124 -10.28 43.19 -8.62
C MET A 124 -11.18 43.90 -7.59
N PHE A 125 -12.50 43.89 -7.80
CA PHE A 125 -13.48 44.60 -6.98
C PHE A 125 -13.40 44.20 -5.50
N GLU A 126 -13.32 42.90 -5.23
CA GLU A 126 -13.26 42.36 -3.86
C GLU A 126 -11.98 42.77 -3.12
N GLN A 127 -10.86 42.85 -3.84
CA GLN A 127 -9.56 43.19 -3.29
C GLN A 127 -9.43 44.69 -3.00
N ALA A 128 -10.10 45.54 -3.78
CA ALA A 128 -10.16 46.98 -3.57
C ALA A 128 -11.06 47.36 -2.36
N ILE A 129 -12.02 46.52 -1.97
CA ILE A 129 -12.77 46.70 -0.71
C ILE A 129 -11.85 46.61 0.51
N SER A 130 -10.85 45.72 0.49
CA SER A 130 -9.87 45.61 1.58
C SER A 130 -9.08 46.91 1.78
N GLU A 131 -8.71 47.57 0.69
CA GLU A 131 -8.05 48.88 0.70
C GLU A 131 -9.00 49.96 1.24
N LEU A 132 -10.22 50.05 0.71
CA LEU A 132 -11.25 50.97 1.17
C LEU A 132 -11.47 50.86 2.69
N ARG A 133 -11.55 49.64 3.23
CA ARG A 133 -11.75 49.42 4.67
C ARG A 133 -10.60 49.97 5.51
N GLN A 134 -9.36 49.79 5.05
CA GLN A 134 -8.17 50.30 5.74
C GLN A 134 -8.17 51.84 5.74
N LEU A 135 -8.41 52.47 4.58
CA LEU A 135 -8.52 53.93 4.44
C LEU A 135 -9.71 54.49 5.24
N TRP A 136 -10.85 53.80 5.27
CA TRP A 136 -12.04 54.20 6.01
C TRP A 136 -11.81 54.25 7.52
N SER A 137 -11.03 53.29 8.05
CA SER A 137 -10.63 53.26 9.46
C SER A 137 -9.61 54.35 9.85
N GLY A 138 -9.13 55.13 8.88
CA GLY A 138 -8.15 56.20 9.08
C GLY A 138 -6.70 55.75 8.95
N SER A 139 -6.42 54.55 8.42
CA SER A 139 -5.06 54.10 8.16
C SER A 139 -4.42 54.92 7.04
N LEU A 140 -3.18 55.37 7.25
CA LEU A 140 -2.38 56.06 6.24
C LEU A 140 -1.55 55.12 5.36
N GLU A 141 -1.52 53.83 5.72
CA GLU A 141 -0.91 52.74 4.99
C GLU A 141 -1.95 51.67 4.72
N PHE A 142 -1.88 51.04 3.55
CA PHE A 142 -2.78 49.96 3.18
C PHE A 142 -2.07 48.92 2.34
N SER A 143 -2.62 47.71 2.31
CA SER A 143 -2.15 46.67 1.41
C SER A 143 -3.26 45.71 1.00
N ASN A 144 -3.12 45.12 -0.17
CA ASN A 144 -3.96 44.03 -0.64
C ASN A 144 -3.15 43.09 -1.58
N GLN A 145 -3.78 41.98 -1.96
CA GLN A 145 -3.26 41.08 -2.99
C GLN A 145 -4.34 40.92 -4.03
N THR A 146 -3.99 41.10 -5.30
CA THR A 146 -4.95 41.13 -6.40
C THR A 146 -4.31 40.65 -7.70
N VAL A 147 -5.12 40.61 -8.76
CA VAL A 147 -4.70 40.16 -10.09
C VAL A 147 -4.76 41.35 -11.03
N ASN A 148 -3.64 41.70 -11.64
CA ASN A 148 -3.59 42.67 -12.72
C ASN A 148 -3.23 41.97 -14.03
N TYR A 149 -3.41 42.67 -15.15
CA TYR A 149 -3.04 42.17 -16.47
C TYR A 149 -2.10 43.15 -17.16
N ALA A 150 -0.96 42.67 -17.66
CA ALA A 150 -0.09 43.45 -18.52
C ALA A 150 -0.75 43.67 -19.90
N LEU A 151 -0.33 44.71 -20.62
CA LEU A 151 -0.87 45.04 -21.95
C LEU A 151 -0.53 43.99 -23.02
N ASP A 152 0.46 43.13 -22.75
CA ASP A 152 0.79 41.95 -23.56
C ASP A 152 -0.09 40.72 -23.24
N GLY A 153 -1.05 40.85 -22.32
CA GLY A 153 -2.00 39.81 -21.91
C GLY A 153 -1.52 38.91 -20.77
N ARG A 154 -0.30 39.09 -20.24
CA ARG A 154 0.15 38.32 -19.08
C ARG A 154 -0.66 38.66 -17.83
N ARG A 155 -1.14 37.63 -17.15
CA ARG A 155 -1.73 37.75 -15.80
C ARG A 155 -0.62 37.89 -14.76
N LEU A 156 -0.75 38.89 -13.89
CA LEU A 156 0.16 39.21 -12.80
C LEU A 156 -0.59 39.09 -11.46
N ASP A 157 -0.19 38.15 -10.61
CA ASP A 157 -0.65 38.09 -9.23
C ASP A 157 0.22 39.06 -8.40
N VAL A 158 -0.34 40.22 -8.07
CA VAL A 158 0.40 41.37 -7.49
C VAL A 158 0.04 41.60 -6.03
N HIS A 159 1.04 41.93 -5.21
CA HIS A 159 0.85 42.50 -3.89
C HIS A 159 1.00 44.02 -3.98
N ILE A 160 -0.05 44.75 -3.61
CA ILE A 160 -0.07 46.21 -3.63
C ILE A 160 0.12 46.71 -2.20
N ARG A 161 1.01 47.70 -2.03
CA ARG A 161 1.13 48.46 -0.79
C ARG A 161 1.06 49.94 -1.11
N GLY A 162 0.18 50.65 -0.45
CA GLY A 162 0.03 52.09 -0.57
C GLY A 162 0.34 52.81 0.73
N ARG A 163 0.89 54.01 0.60
CA ARG A 163 1.12 54.92 1.72
C ARG A 163 0.87 56.36 1.32
N ILE A 164 0.08 57.07 2.11
CA ILE A 164 -0.05 58.53 2.01
C ILE A 164 1.25 59.17 2.49
N LEU A 165 1.85 60.03 1.68
CA LEU A 165 3.18 60.58 1.97
C LEU A 165 3.12 61.60 3.13
N PRO A 166 4.20 61.69 3.94
CA PRO A 166 4.28 62.68 5.01
C PRO A 166 4.09 64.12 4.50
N GLY A 167 3.29 64.92 5.18
CA GLY A 167 2.91 66.29 4.79
C GLY A 167 1.70 66.37 3.84
N HIS A 168 1.13 65.22 3.45
CA HIS A 168 -0.04 65.11 2.57
C HIS A 168 -1.21 64.37 3.25
N GLU A 169 -1.15 64.12 4.56
CA GLU A 169 -2.14 63.34 5.33
C GLU A 169 -3.53 63.98 5.34
N ASP A 170 -3.63 65.31 5.32
CA ASP A 170 -4.90 66.04 5.36
C ASP A 170 -5.56 66.17 3.98
N ARG A 171 -4.79 65.99 2.89
CA ARG A 171 -5.25 66.24 1.52
C ARG A 171 -5.30 65.00 0.65
N TRP A 172 -4.45 64.01 0.95
CA TRP A 172 -4.26 62.79 0.17
C TRP A 172 -3.84 63.05 -1.29
N ASP A 173 -3.25 64.22 -1.58
CA ASP A 173 -2.81 64.63 -2.92
C ASP A 173 -1.50 63.94 -3.37
N ARG A 174 -0.85 63.16 -2.48
CA ARG A 174 0.32 62.34 -2.79
C ARG A 174 0.26 61.00 -2.05
N VAL A 175 0.03 59.93 -2.80
CA VAL A 175 0.01 58.54 -2.32
C VAL A 175 1.01 57.73 -3.13
N LEU A 176 1.94 57.06 -2.45
CA LEU A 176 2.91 56.17 -3.10
C LEU A 176 2.39 54.73 -3.05
N ILE A 177 2.20 54.13 -4.21
CA ILE A 177 1.81 52.74 -4.38
C ILE A 177 3.00 51.94 -4.92
N SER A 178 3.30 50.81 -4.29
CA SER A 178 4.26 49.83 -4.81
C SER A 178 3.57 48.53 -5.19
N LEU A 179 3.93 47.97 -6.35
CA LEU A 179 3.45 46.66 -6.80
C LEU A 179 4.60 45.66 -6.86
N GLU A 180 4.37 44.49 -6.28
CA GLU A 180 5.29 43.34 -6.34
C GLU A 180 4.60 42.17 -7.06
N ASP A 181 5.22 41.69 -8.14
CA ASP A 181 4.76 40.50 -8.85
C ASP A 181 5.20 39.23 -8.11
N ASN A 182 4.22 38.50 -7.58
CA ASN A 182 4.42 37.25 -6.83
C ASN A 182 3.88 36.02 -7.59
N THR A 183 3.68 36.15 -8.90
CA THR A 183 3.06 35.11 -9.75
C THR A 183 3.84 33.80 -9.71
N GLU A 184 5.17 33.84 -9.84
CA GLU A 184 6.02 32.64 -9.91
C GLU A 184 6.03 31.87 -8.58
N GLN A 185 6.06 32.59 -7.46
CA GLN A 185 6.04 32.04 -6.10
C GLN A 185 4.69 31.34 -5.84
N ILE A 186 3.57 31.99 -6.16
CA ILE A 186 2.22 31.41 -5.98
C ILE A 186 2.03 30.18 -6.86
N ARG A 187 2.47 30.24 -8.14
CA ARG A 187 2.38 29.10 -9.06
C ARG A 187 3.24 27.92 -8.59
N SER A 188 4.46 28.18 -8.14
CA SER A 188 5.36 27.14 -7.64
C SER A 188 4.81 26.47 -6.38
N GLY A 189 4.31 27.26 -5.42
CA GLY A 189 3.68 26.74 -4.21
C GLY A 189 2.43 25.90 -4.51
N THR A 190 1.56 26.40 -5.38
CA THR A 190 0.31 25.71 -5.75
C THR A 190 0.57 24.44 -6.56
N ALA A 191 1.55 24.46 -7.48
CA ALA A 191 1.94 23.30 -8.26
C ALA A 191 2.56 22.21 -7.38
N LEU A 192 3.41 22.60 -6.41
CA LEU A 192 3.99 21.66 -5.45
C LEU A 192 2.90 20.99 -4.60
N LEU A 193 1.99 21.78 -4.02
CA LEU A 193 0.86 21.25 -3.24
C LEU A 193 -0.01 20.30 -4.07
N ARG A 194 -0.32 20.67 -5.32
CA ARG A 194 -1.10 19.81 -6.23
C ARG A 194 -0.34 18.52 -6.55
N SER A 195 0.97 18.58 -6.78
CA SER A 195 1.80 17.40 -7.04
C SER A 195 1.89 16.48 -5.82
N GLU A 196 2.05 17.04 -4.62
CA GLU A 196 2.09 16.28 -3.37
C GLU A 196 0.75 15.61 -3.08
N GLN A 197 -0.36 16.36 -3.20
CA GLN A 197 -1.71 15.81 -3.04
C GLN A 197 -2.01 14.73 -4.07
N TYR A 198 -1.57 14.91 -5.31
CA TYR A 198 -1.72 13.91 -6.37
C TYR A 198 -0.94 12.63 -6.05
N ALA A 199 0.34 12.73 -5.67
CA ALA A 199 1.17 11.58 -5.31
C ALA A 199 0.62 10.84 -4.08
N ARG A 200 0.18 11.57 -3.05
CA ARG A 200 -0.45 11.00 -1.87
C ARG A 200 -1.77 10.31 -2.22
N GLY A 201 -2.59 10.93 -3.06
CA GLY A 201 -3.85 10.34 -3.54
C GLY A 201 -3.62 9.03 -4.31
N LEU A 202 -2.60 8.98 -5.19
CA LEU A 202 -2.23 7.75 -5.90
C LEU A 202 -1.79 6.64 -4.95
N PHE A 203 -0.99 6.97 -3.93
CA PHE A 203 -0.55 5.99 -2.93
C PHE A 203 -1.73 5.48 -2.08
N GLU A 204 -2.47 6.39 -1.45
CA GLU A 204 -3.54 6.07 -0.50
C GLU A 204 -4.69 5.29 -1.15
N HIS A 205 -5.05 5.64 -2.39
CA HIS A 205 -6.17 5.05 -3.12
C HIS A 205 -5.75 4.01 -4.17
N SER A 206 -4.50 3.54 -4.14
CA SER A 206 -4.07 2.45 -5.01
C SER A 206 -4.87 1.17 -4.71
N PRO A 207 -5.37 0.44 -5.71
CA PRO A 207 -6.13 -0.80 -5.53
C PRO A 207 -5.26 -2.00 -5.14
N VAL A 208 -3.96 -1.81 -4.99
CA VAL A 208 -3.01 -2.81 -4.50
C VAL A 208 -2.45 -2.36 -3.16
N SER A 209 -2.13 -3.30 -2.28
CA SER A 209 -1.49 -2.97 -1.00
C SER A 209 -0.08 -2.44 -1.27
N LEU A 210 0.20 -1.24 -0.78
CA LEU A 210 1.48 -0.57 -0.91
C LEU A 210 2.07 -0.28 0.46
N TRP A 211 3.37 -0.50 0.57
CA TRP A 211 4.16 -0.26 1.77
C TRP A 211 5.42 0.51 1.42
N VAL A 212 5.78 1.44 2.29
CA VAL A 212 7.07 2.10 2.28
C VAL A 212 7.81 1.68 3.54
N GLU A 213 9.00 1.11 3.39
CA GLU A 213 9.79 0.56 4.50
C GLU A 213 11.22 1.12 4.49
N ASP A 214 11.84 1.17 5.66
CA ASP A 214 13.24 1.52 5.88
C ASP A 214 14.02 0.25 6.21
N PHE A 215 14.95 -0.11 5.32
CA PHE A 215 15.82 -1.29 5.42
C PHE A 215 17.25 -0.90 5.83
N SER A 216 17.49 0.33 6.30
CA SER A 216 18.85 0.81 6.65
C SER A 216 19.51 -0.02 7.76
N CYS A 217 18.73 -0.50 8.72
CA CYS A 217 19.22 -1.41 9.76
C CYS A 217 19.61 -2.77 9.17
N VAL A 218 18.74 -3.36 8.35
CA VAL A 218 19.01 -4.64 7.66
C VAL A 218 20.26 -4.54 6.78
N LYS A 219 20.41 -3.43 6.03
CA LYS A 219 21.59 -3.18 5.21
C LYS A 219 22.88 -3.21 6.04
N ARG A 220 22.90 -2.49 7.16
CA ARG A 220 24.06 -2.45 8.07
C ARG A 220 24.39 -3.84 8.61
N LEU A 221 23.39 -4.64 8.98
CA LEU A 221 23.60 -6.02 9.41
C LEU A 221 24.24 -6.88 8.32
N LEU A 222 23.80 -6.74 7.07
CA LEU A 222 24.39 -7.44 5.93
C LEU A 222 25.83 -6.97 5.66
N ASP A 223 26.07 -5.67 5.68
CA ASP A 223 27.41 -5.11 5.49
C ASP A 223 28.38 -5.56 6.59
N ASP A 224 27.92 -5.66 7.84
CA ASP A 224 28.71 -6.15 8.97
C ASP A 224 29.11 -7.63 8.78
N VAL A 225 28.18 -8.48 8.34
CA VAL A 225 28.47 -9.89 8.01
C VAL A 225 29.47 -9.99 6.86
N ARG A 226 29.37 -9.11 5.87
CA ARG A 226 30.33 -9.03 4.75
C ARG A 226 31.70 -8.59 5.21
N ALA A 227 31.78 -7.61 6.10
CA ALA A 227 33.04 -7.12 6.67
C ALA A 227 33.76 -8.19 7.50
N GLN A 228 33.03 -9.15 8.08
CA GLN A 228 33.61 -10.31 8.77
C GLN A 228 34.21 -11.37 7.83
N GLY A 229 34.08 -11.19 6.51
CA GLY A 229 34.69 -12.08 5.51
C GLY A 229 33.84 -13.29 5.13
N ILE A 230 32.56 -13.33 5.53
CA ILE A 230 31.62 -14.37 5.09
C ILE A 230 31.42 -14.26 3.57
N ARG A 231 31.62 -15.37 2.86
CA ARG A 231 31.44 -15.46 1.40
C ARG A 231 30.23 -16.29 1.00
N ASP A 232 29.97 -17.38 1.73
CA ASP A 232 28.79 -18.23 1.54
C ASP A 232 27.69 -17.81 2.52
N PHE A 233 26.93 -16.80 2.11
CA PHE A 233 25.84 -16.27 2.93
C PHE A 233 24.67 -17.26 3.08
N LYS A 234 24.48 -18.17 2.12
CA LYS A 234 23.46 -19.22 2.20
C LYS A 234 23.74 -20.19 3.34
N THR A 235 24.99 -20.65 3.45
CA THR A 235 25.41 -21.50 4.57
C THR A 235 25.36 -20.74 5.89
N PHE A 236 25.75 -19.46 5.90
CA PHE A 236 25.65 -18.61 7.09
C PHE A 236 24.21 -18.54 7.62
N LEU A 237 23.21 -18.24 6.78
CA LEU A 237 21.81 -18.17 7.22
C LEU A 237 21.27 -19.51 7.74
N LYS A 238 21.74 -20.64 7.20
CA LYS A 238 21.37 -21.98 7.69
C LYS A 238 21.92 -22.27 9.09
N VAL A 239 23.13 -21.79 9.38
CA VAL A 239 23.79 -21.97 10.68
C VAL A 239 23.29 -20.94 11.71
N HIS A 240 22.88 -19.76 11.24
CA HIS A 240 22.44 -18.63 12.06
C HIS A 240 20.99 -18.20 11.75
N PRO A 241 19.98 -19.05 11.99
CA PRO A 241 18.57 -18.68 11.76
C PRO A 241 18.13 -17.47 12.60
N GLU A 242 18.77 -17.23 13.76
CA GLU A 242 18.53 -16.05 14.59
C GLU A 242 18.87 -14.73 13.89
N PHE A 243 19.78 -14.76 12.90
CA PHE A 243 20.10 -13.58 12.10
C PHE A 243 18.91 -13.13 11.25
N VAL A 244 18.15 -14.09 10.71
CA VAL A 244 16.94 -13.82 9.92
C VAL A 244 15.90 -13.15 10.81
N THR A 245 15.63 -13.72 11.99
CA THR A 245 14.67 -13.15 12.96
C THR A 245 15.09 -11.75 13.40
N ARG A 246 16.38 -11.52 13.66
CA ARG A 246 16.90 -10.20 13.98
C ARG A 246 16.66 -9.21 12.84
N CYS A 247 16.96 -9.59 11.60
CA CYS A 247 16.71 -8.72 10.44
C CYS A 247 15.22 -8.40 10.28
N MET A 248 14.31 -9.36 10.53
CA MET A 248 12.86 -9.12 10.49
C MET A 248 12.41 -8.07 11.52
N GLN A 249 12.97 -8.11 12.73
CA GLN A 249 12.66 -7.16 13.80
C GLN A 249 13.15 -5.74 13.51
N GLU A 250 14.14 -5.60 12.63
CA GLU A 250 14.73 -4.34 12.21
C GLU A 250 14.02 -3.73 10.98
N ILE A 251 13.02 -4.42 10.42
CA ILE A 251 12.18 -3.85 9.36
C ILE A 251 11.33 -2.73 9.97
N ARG A 252 11.49 -1.52 9.46
CA ARG A 252 10.73 -0.37 9.90
C ARG A 252 9.76 0.07 8.81
N VAL A 253 8.48 -0.11 9.06
CA VAL A 253 7.42 0.38 8.17
C VAL A 253 7.27 1.88 8.36
N ILE A 254 7.44 2.64 7.28
CA ILE A 254 7.31 4.10 7.23
C ILE A 254 5.85 4.48 6.99
N ASP A 255 5.22 3.87 5.97
CA ASP A 255 3.85 4.14 5.60
C ASP A 255 3.20 2.96 4.87
N VAL A 256 1.87 2.91 4.89
CA VAL A 256 1.05 1.92 4.18
C VAL A 256 -0.20 2.60 3.63
N ASN A 257 -0.78 2.09 2.54
CA ASN A 257 -2.02 2.64 1.99
C ASN A 257 -3.29 1.99 2.55
N GLN A 258 -4.46 2.48 2.12
CA GLN A 258 -5.76 1.96 2.57
C GLN A 258 -5.97 0.47 2.26
N GLN A 259 -5.55 0.03 1.07
CA GLN A 259 -5.69 -1.37 0.66
C GLN A 259 -4.91 -2.33 1.60
N THR A 260 -3.79 -1.89 2.15
CA THR A 260 -3.04 -2.64 3.17
C THR A 260 -3.87 -2.84 4.44
N LEU A 261 -4.54 -1.80 4.91
CA LEU A 261 -5.37 -1.88 6.13
C LEU A 261 -6.49 -2.90 5.94
N GLU A 262 -7.15 -2.88 4.79
CA GLU A 262 -8.19 -3.85 4.43
C GLU A 262 -7.64 -5.28 4.35
N MET A 263 -6.49 -5.47 3.69
CA MET A 263 -5.86 -6.79 3.52
C MET A 263 -5.49 -7.45 4.85
N PHE A 264 -5.01 -6.67 5.82
CA PHE A 264 -4.57 -7.19 7.12
C PHE A 264 -5.65 -7.08 8.22
N GLY A 265 -6.81 -6.48 7.92
CA GLY A 265 -7.91 -6.30 8.86
C GLY A 265 -7.60 -5.29 9.97
N ALA A 266 -6.96 -4.18 9.61
CA ALA A 266 -6.65 -3.07 10.51
C ALA A 266 -7.62 -1.89 10.28
N ASP A 267 -8.05 -1.25 11.37
CA ASP A 267 -8.90 -0.06 11.36
C ASP A 267 -8.09 1.22 11.06
N SER A 268 -6.79 1.23 11.39
CA SER A 268 -5.91 2.37 11.16
C SER A 268 -4.45 1.94 10.97
N LYS A 269 -3.64 2.84 10.39
CA LYS A 269 -2.18 2.64 10.23
C LYS A 269 -1.51 2.45 11.58
N GLU A 270 -1.89 3.23 12.59
CA GLU A 270 -1.33 3.16 13.94
C GLU A 270 -1.58 1.79 14.58
N GLN A 271 -2.79 1.23 14.42
CA GLN A 271 -3.11 -0.09 14.94
C GLN A 271 -2.26 -1.17 14.26
N LEU A 272 -2.12 -1.13 12.94
CA LEU A 272 -1.30 -2.07 12.18
C LEU A 272 0.17 -2.01 12.64
N LEU A 273 0.73 -0.80 12.73
CA LEU A 273 2.13 -0.59 13.11
C LEU A 273 2.42 -1.05 14.56
N GLN A 274 1.51 -0.80 15.50
CA GLN A 274 1.65 -1.29 16.88
C GLN A 274 1.59 -2.83 16.98
N GLN A 275 0.92 -3.47 16.03
CA GLN A 275 0.73 -4.92 15.99
C GLN A 275 1.55 -5.60 14.88
N ILE A 276 2.57 -4.93 14.34
CA ILE A 276 3.30 -5.42 13.17
C ILE A 276 3.97 -6.79 13.40
N GLY A 277 4.37 -7.09 14.64
CA GLY A 277 4.89 -8.40 15.02
C GLY A 277 3.88 -9.55 14.91
N LYS A 278 2.57 -9.26 14.81
CA LYS A 278 1.56 -10.28 14.46
C LYS A 278 1.55 -10.59 12.98
N VAL A 279 1.91 -9.62 12.14
CA VAL A 279 1.98 -9.77 10.68
C VAL A 279 3.25 -10.51 10.28
N PHE A 280 4.39 -10.08 10.83
CA PHE A 280 5.71 -10.63 10.51
C PHE A 280 6.11 -11.76 11.47
N ARG A 281 5.69 -12.99 11.18
CA ARG A 281 5.93 -14.15 12.04
C ARG A 281 5.90 -15.48 11.29
N GLY A 282 6.16 -16.57 12.00
CA GLY A 282 5.93 -17.93 11.53
C GLY A 282 6.68 -18.27 10.24
N GLU A 283 5.94 -18.78 9.27
CA GLU A 283 6.47 -19.25 7.98
C GLU A 283 7.07 -18.14 7.10
N MET A 284 6.84 -16.86 7.43
CA MET A 284 7.47 -15.72 6.74
C MET A 284 9.00 -15.82 6.76
N ALA A 285 9.59 -16.34 7.84
CA ALA A 285 11.04 -16.37 8.05
C ALA A 285 11.80 -17.09 6.93
N GLU A 286 11.22 -18.16 6.36
CA GLU A 286 11.85 -18.90 5.26
C GLU A 286 11.96 -18.02 4.01
N SER A 287 10.83 -17.40 3.61
CA SER A 287 10.80 -16.50 2.45
C SER A 287 11.67 -15.25 2.63
N PHE A 288 11.79 -14.76 3.87
CA PHE A 288 12.64 -13.62 4.20
C PHE A 288 14.13 -13.98 4.14
N ALA A 289 14.52 -15.19 4.55
CA ALA A 289 15.90 -15.65 4.39
C ALA A 289 16.34 -15.66 2.92
N GLU A 290 15.45 -16.07 2.00
CA GLU A 290 15.69 -15.99 0.56
C GLU A 290 15.78 -14.54 0.06
N GLN A 291 14.96 -13.63 0.59
CA GLN A 291 15.06 -12.20 0.28
C GLN A 291 16.40 -11.61 0.72
N LEU A 292 16.90 -11.99 1.90
CA LEU A 292 18.22 -11.58 2.38
C LEU A 292 19.34 -12.11 1.47
N LEU A 293 19.21 -13.32 0.93
CA LEU A 293 20.16 -13.87 -0.05
C LEU A 293 20.19 -13.05 -1.35
N ASP A 294 19.01 -12.68 -1.85
CA ASP A 294 18.90 -11.85 -3.05
C ASP A 294 19.49 -10.45 -2.81
N LEU A 295 19.20 -9.84 -1.65
CA LEU A 295 19.78 -8.57 -1.24
C LEU A 295 21.30 -8.64 -1.11
N TRP A 296 21.82 -9.74 -0.55
CA TRP A 296 23.25 -10.00 -0.45
C TRP A 296 23.91 -10.04 -1.84
N ASP A 297 23.28 -10.68 -2.82
CA ASP A 297 23.77 -10.73 -4.20
C ASP A 297 23.57 -9.42 -4.97
N GLY A 298 23.02 -8.38 -4.34
CA GLY A 298 22.77 -7.08 -4.96
C GLY A 298 21.49 -7.02 -5.80
N ARG A 299 20.60 -8.01 -5.69
CA ARG A 299 19.27 -7.98 -6.31
C ARG A 299 18.34 -7.09 -5.49
N LEU A 300 18.29 -5.80 -5.84
CA LEU A 300 17.50 -4.79 -5.13
C LEU A 300 16.04 -4.68 -5.58
N ALA A 301 15.66 -5.41 -6.64
CA ALA A 301 14.29 -5.57 -7.09
C ALA A 301 13.98 -7.06 -7.20
N GLN A 302 12.89 -7.50 -6.56
CA GLN A 302 12.58 -8.91 -6.36
C GLN A 302 11.07 -9.14 -6.39
N GLN A 303 10.67 -10.36 -6.72
CA GLN A 303 9.29 -10.82 -6.59
C GLN A 303 9.29 -12.22 -6.01
N ARG A 304 8.35 -12.51 -5.10
CA ARG A 304 8.19 -13.84 -4.49
C ARG A 304 6.80 -14.03 -3.90
N GLU A 305 6.43 -15.29 -3.73
CA GLU A 305 5.26 -15.65 -2.93
C GLU A 305 5.70 -15.78 -1.46
N VAL A 306 5.01 -15.06 -0.58
CA VAL A 306 5.26 -15.07 0.87
C VAL A 306 3.98 -15.36 1.62
N VAL A 307 4.10 -15.68 2.90
CA VAL A 307 2.97 -15.76 3.81
C VAL A 307 3.19 -14.76 4.94
N ASN A 308 2.18 -13.91 5.14
CA ASN A 308 2.05 -13.07 6.31
C ASN A 308 0.77 -13.49 7.06
N TYR A 309 0.45 -12.79 8.14
CA TYR A 309 -0.76 -13.06 8.92
C TYR A 309 -1.57 -11.79 9.11
N SER A 310 -2.90 -11.90 9.02
CA SER A 310 -3.81 -10.81 9.38
C SER A 310 -3.73 -10.51 10.88
N LEU A 311 -4.33 -9.39 11.32
CA LEU A 311 -4.45 -9.09 12.74
C LEU A 311 -5.33 -10.08 13.51
N SER A 312 -6.25 -10.80 12.82
CA SER A 312 -7.02 -11.92 13.37
C SER A 312 -6.19 -13.21 13.49
N GLY A 313 -5.04 -13.27 12.82
CA GLY A 313 -4.09 -14.37 12.88
C GLY A 313 -4.23 -15.41 11.77
N GLU A 314 -5.11 -15.18 10.80
CA GLU A 314 -5.24 -16.03 9.62
C GLU A 314 -4.06 -15.85 8.65
N PRO A 315 -3.59 -16.91 7.97
CA PRO A 315 -2.54 -16.78 6.97
C PRO A 315 -3.06 -16.04 5.73
N VAL A 316 -2.30 -15.05 5.29
CA VAL A 316 -2.52 -14.29 4.06
C VAL A 316 -1.36 -14.62 3.12
N TYR A 317 -1.67 -15.31 2.02
CA TYR A 317 -0.68 -15.63 1.00
C TYR A 317 -0.55 -14.44 0.05
N ILE A 318 0.67 -13.99 -0.17
CA ILE A 318 0.95 -12.73 -0.84
C ILE A 318 1.92 -12.97 -1.98
N HIS A 319 1.60 -12.45 -3.17
CA HIS A 319 2.60 -12.20 -4.18
C HIS A 319 3.21 -10.82 -3.91
N MET A 320 4.43 -10.81 -3.41
CA MET A 320 5.16 -9.62 -3.00
C MET A 320 6.10 -9.19 -4.12
N GLN A 321 6.05 -7.90 -4.48
CA GLN A 321 7.10 -7.22 -5.21
C GLN A 321 7.82 -6.27 -4.27
N PHE A 322 9.14 -6.33 -4.28
CA PHE A 322 10.03 -5.53 -3.42
C PHE A 322 11.00 -4.76 -4.30
N ALA A 323 11.18 -3.47 -4.04
CA ALA A 323 12.19 -2.66 -4.72
C ALA A 323 12.79 -1.61 -3.79
N VAL A 324 14.12 -1.55 -3.70
CA VAL A 324 14.81 -0.38 -3.13
C VAL A 324 14.76 0.76 -4.13
N LEU A 325 14.32 1.95 -3.70
CA LEU A 325 14.27 3.11 -4.59
C LEU A 325 15.67 3.51 -5.07
N ASP A 326 15.77 3.95 -6.33
CA ASP A 326 17.04 4.22 -7.00
C ASP A 326 17.91 5.22 -6.26
N GLU A 327 17.31 6.31 -5.76
CA GLU A 327 17.99 7.35 -4.98
C GLU A 327 18.50 6.85 -3.62
N ARG A 328 17.94 5.73 -3.11
CA ARG A 328 18.21 5.15 -1.80
C ARG A 328 18.92 3.79 -1.87
N ARG A 329 19.51 3.42 -3.02
CA ARG A 329 20.26 2.15 -3.15
C ARG A 329 21.49 2.04 -2.25
N HIS A 330 22.03 3.18 -1.82
CA HIS A 330 23.26 3.24 -1.04
C HIS A 330 23.06 2.93 0.46
N ASP A 331 21.87 3.20 1.00
CA ASP A 331 21.54 3.03 2.41
C ASP A 331 20.30 2.14 2.66
N TRP A 332 19.46 1.91 1.64
CA TRP A 332 18.18 1.20 1.71
C TRP A 332 17.16 1.87 2.63
N SER A 333 17.25 3.19 2.80
CA SER A 333 16.35 3.94 3.68
C SER A 333 14.93 4.09 3.15
N MET A 334 14.69 3.67 1.90
CA MET A 334 13.37 3.67 1.28
C MET A 334 13.22 2.50 0.33
N VAL A 335 12.32 1.61 0.70
CA VAL A 335 11.91 0.43 -0.04
C VAL A 335 10.42 0.55 -0.31
N LEU A 336 10.01 0.25 -1.54
CA LEU A 336 8.61 0.12 -1.92
C LEU A 336 8.25 -1.36 -2.02
N LEU A 337 7.13 -1.74 -1.42
CA LEU A 337 6.54 -3.06 -1.60
C LEU A 337 5.14 -2.93 -2.20
N SER A 338 4.83 -3.82 -3.14
CA SER A 338 3.47 -4.06 -3.60
C SER A 338 3.07 -5.48 -3.26
N LEU A 339 1.93 -5.62 -2.57
CA LEU A 339 1.41 -6.89 -2.11
C LEU A 339 0.07 -7.17 -2.81
N VAL A 340 -0.05 -8.37 -3.37
CA VAL A 340 -1.29 -8.89 -3.96
C VAL A 340 -1.69 -10.15 -3.20
N ASP A 341 -2.90 -10.16 -2.63
CA ASP A 341 -3.44 -11.34 -1.95
C ASP A 341 -3.75 -12.45 -2.99
N ILE A 342 -3.09 -13.59 -2.81
CA ILE A 342 -3.23 -14.80 -3.63
C ILE A 342 -3.83 -15.96 -2.82
N THR A 343 -4.42 -15.69 -1.65
CA THR A 343 -5.00 -16.70 -0.75
C THR A 343 -6.09 -17.51 -1.43
N ALA A 344 -6.98 -16.88 -2.20
CA ALA A 344 -8.01 -17.58 -2.97
C ALA A 344 -7.39 -18.54 -4.00
N ARG A 345 -6.34 -18.09 -4.70
CA ARG A 345 -5.60 -18.93 -5.66
C ARG A 345 -4.92 -20.10 -4.96
N LYS A 346 -4.24 -19.88 -3.84
CA LYS A 346 -3.57 -20.95 -3.06
C LYS A 346 -4.55 -21.97 -2.52
N LYS A 347 -5.72 -21.54 -2.02
CA LYS A 347 -6.81 -22.44 -1.62
C LYS A 347 -7.33 -23.27 -2.80
N ALA A 348 -7.48 -22.67 -3.98
CA ALA A 348 -7.88 -23.38 -5.18
C ALA A 348 -6.82 -24.40 -5.66
N GLU A 349 -5.54 -24.03 -5.65
CA GLU A 349 -4.42 -24.93 -5.97
C GLU A 349 -4.39 -26.14 -5.03
N ALA A 350 -4.46 -25.90 -3.71
CA ALA A 350 -4.51 -26.97 -2.72
C ALA A 350 -5.74 -27.86 -2.88
N TYR A 351 -6.90 -27.28 -3.21
CA TYR A 351 -8.12 -28.03 -3.48
C TYR A 351 -8.00 -28.89 -4.75
N LEU A 352 -7.42 -28.36 -5.83
CA LEU A 352 -7.16 -29.12 -7.05
C LEU A 352 -6.16 -30.26 -6.81
N GLU A 353 -5.11 -30.02 -6.03
CA GLU A 353 -4.17 -31.09 -5.63
C GLU A 353 -4.89 -32.18 -4.83
N TYR A 354 -5.76 -31.78 -3.90
CA TYR A 354 -6.60 -32.71 -3.15
C TYR A 354 -7.49 -33.54 -4.08
N LEU A 355 -8.20 -32.92 -5.02
CA LEU A 355 -9.02 -33.61 -6.03
C LEU A 355 -8.19 -34.58 -6.90
N GLY A 356 -6.95 -34.20 -7.22
CA GLY A 356 -6.02 -35.05 -7.97
C GLY A 356 -5.66 -36.34 -7.24
N LYS A 357 -5.75 -36.37 -5.91
CA LYS A 357 -5.33 -37.50 -5.06
C LYS A 357 -6.47 -38.18 -4.29
N HIS A 358 -7.66 -37.59 -4.21
CA HIS A 358 -8.77 -38.07 -3.39
C HIS A 358 -10.08 -38.26 -4.16
N ASP A 359 -10.90 -39.20 -3.71
CA ASP A 359 -12.28 -39.38 -4.17
C ASP A 359 -13.21 -38.44 -3.37
N VAL A 360 -13.90 -37.54 -4.07
CA VAL A 360 -14.72 -36.49 -3.44
C VAL A 360 -15.86 -37.08 -2.61
N LEU A 361 -16.42 -38.21 -3.02
CA LEU A 361 -17.54 -38.82 -2.32
C LEU A 361 -17.11 -39.44 -1.00
N THR A 362 -16.03 -40.21 -1.00
CA THR A 362 -15.63 -41.04 0.15
C THR A 362 -14.48 -40.47 0.98
N GLN A 363 -13.84 -39.39 0.50
CA GLN A 363 -12.65 -38.74 1.09
C GLN A 363 -11.39 -39.64 1.14
N LEU A 364 -11.50 -40.90 0.69
CA LEU A 364 -10.38 -41.81 0.48
C LEU A 364 -9.49 -41.34 -0.66
N ARG A 365 -8.36 -42.03 -0.87
CA ARG A 365 -7.56 -41.82 -2.08
C ARG A 365 -8.36 -42.22 -3.33
N ASN A 366 -8.09 -41.57 -4.46
CA ASN A 366 -8.71 -41.97 -5.72
C ASN A 366 -7.90 -43.07 -6.44
N ARG A 367 -8.45 -43.58 -7.53
CA ARG A 367 -7.80 -44.58 -8.39
C ARG A 367 -6.43 -44.13 -8.91
N ALA A 368 -6.27 -42.84 -9.25
CA ALA A 368 -5.00 -42.33 -9.79
C ALA A 368 -3.88 -42.42 -8.74
N PHE A 369 -4.15 -41.97 -7.51
CA PHE A 369 -3.23 -42.11 -6.39
C PHE A 369 -2.90 -43.58 -6.10
N TYR A 370 -3.91 -44.46 -6.06
CA TYR A 370 -3.70 -45.89 -5.84
C TYR A 370 -2.72 -46.50 -6.85
N MET A 371 -2.87 -46.18 -8.13
CA MET A 371 -1.98 -46.68 -9.18
C MET A 371 -0.57 -46.10 -9.06
N GLU A 372 -0.44 -44.81 -8.71
CA GLU A 372 0.87 -44.19 -8.47
C GLU A 372 1.59 -44.83 -7.27
N GLU A 373 0.87 -45.04 -6.17
CA GLU A 373 1.41 -45.60 -4.94
C GLU A 373 1.79 -47.09 -5.11
N MET A 374 0.97 -47.86 -5.82
CA MET A 374 1.30 -49.23 -6.21
C MET A 374 2.61 -49.28 -7.02
N ASN A 375 2.76 -48.42 -8.02
CA ASN A 375 4.00 -48.31 -8.81
C ASN A 375 5.20 -47.88 -7.94
N ARG A 376 5.00 -46.98 -6.98
CA ARG A 376 6.02 -46.56 -6.03
C ARG A 376 6.51 -47.74 -5.18
N LEU A 377 5.58 -48.53 -4.65
CA LEU A 377 5.85 -49.71 -3.83
C LEU A 377 6.59 -50.79 -4.61
N VAL A 378 6.16 -51.08 -5.85
CA VAL A 378 6.85 -52.02 -6.74
C VAL A 378 8.32 -51.63 -6.94
N ARG A 379 8.61 -50.33 -7.08
CA ARG A 379 9.97 -49.84 -7.34
C ARG A 379 10.85 -49.74 -6.09
N LYS A 380 10.29 -49.35 -4.95
CA LYS A 380 11.08 -48.91 -3.78
C LYS A 380 10.73 -49.61 -2.46
N GLY A 381 9.64 -50.37 -2.40
CA GLY A 381 9.08 -50.86 -1.15
C GLY A 381 8.58 -49.73 -0.24
N PRO A 382 8.52 -49.94 1.09
CA PRO A 382 9.07 -51.08 1.84
C PRO A 382 8.28 -52.40 1.65
N TRP A 383 8.95 -53.53 1.85
CA TRP A 383 8.41 -54.89 1.72
C TRP A 383 8.34 -55.59 3.09
N PRO A 384 7.48 -56.62 3.29
CA PRO A 384 6.41 -57.08 2.37
C PRO A 384 5.29 -56.04 2.21
N VAL A 385 4.44 -56.20 1.19
CA VAL A 385 3.27 -55.33 0.96
C VAL A 385 2.01 -56.17 1.05
N ALA A 386 1.09 -55.79 1.93
CA ALA A 386 -0.25 -56.37 1.94
C ALA A 386 -1.21 -55.55 1.08
N VAL A 387 -2.07 -56.24 0.34
CA VAL A 387 -3.14 -55.66 -0.46
C VAL A 387 -4.46 -56.20 0.07
N VAL A 388 -5.41 -55.31 0.35
CA VAL A 388 -6.79 -55.67 0.69
C VAL A 388 -7.71 -55.09 -0.37
N VAL A 389 -8.53 -55.93 -1.01
CA VAL A 389 -9.57 -55.52 -1.96
C VAL A 389 -10.91 -55.65 -1.28
N VAL A 390 -11.73 -54.60 -1.39
CA VAL A 390 -13.01 -54.48 -0.71
C VAL A 390 -14.08 -54.09 -1.73
N ASP A 391 -15.23 -54.75 -1.68
CA ASP A 391 -16.37 -54.44 -2.53
C ASP A 391 -17.64 -54.29 -1.68
N MET A 392 -18.43 -53.24 -1.96
CA MET A 392 -19.70 -53.02 -1.28
C MET A 392 -20.82 -53.87 -1.89
N ASN A 393 -21.33 -54.80 -1.09
CA ASN A 393 -22.44 -55.64 -1.50
C ASN A 393 -23.73 -54.83 -1.67
N GLY A 394 -24.46 -55.08 -2.77
CA GLY A 394 -25.84 -54.61 -2.94
C GLY A 394 -26.01 -53.15 -3.35
N LEU A 395 -24.95 -52.41 -3.70
CA LEU A 395 -25.04 -50.99 -4.07
C LEU A 395 -26.07 -50.74 -5.19
N LYS A 396 -26.07 -51.56 -6.24
CA LYS A 396 -27.02 -51.42 -7.36
C LYS A 396 -28.48 -51.53 -6.91
N ALA A 397 -28.80 -52.51 -6.06
CA ALA A 397 -30.15 -52.68 -5.54
C ALA A 397 -30.59 -51.47 -4.70
N ILE A 398 -29.67 -50.89 -3.92
CA ILE A 398 -29.95 -49.68 -3.14
C ILE A 398 -30.19 -48.48 -4.07
N ASN A 399 -29.40 -48.32 -5.13
CA ASN A 399 -29.60 -47.25 -6.10
C ASN A 399 -30.93 -47.39 -6.85
N ASP A 400 -31.29 -48.61 -7.25
CA ASP A 400 -32.51 -48.88 -8.00
C ASP A 400 -33.77 -48.68 -7.12
N GLU A 401 -33.69 -49.02 -5.83
CA GLU A 401 -34.84 -48.96 -4.89
C GLU A 401 -34.98 -47.59 -4.19
N TYR A 402 -33.86 -46.95 -3.82
CA TYR A 402 -33.84 -45.72 -3.00
C TYR A 402 -33.16 -44.53 -3.67
N GLY A 403 -32.70 -44.68 -4.92
CA GLY A 403 -32.05 -43.63 -5.69
C GLY A 403 -30.55 -43.47 -5.41
N HIS A 404 -29.86 -42.77 -6.31
CA HIS A 404 -28.41 -42.55 -6.24
C HIS A 404 -27.94 -41.85 -4.96
N ALA A 405 -28.74 -40.92 -4.41
CA ALA A 405 -28.39 -40.24 -3.17
C ALA A 405 -28.25 -41.22 -1.98
N ALA A 406 -29.05 -42.30 -1.96
CA ALA A 406 -28.95 -43.34 -0.94
C ALA A 406 -27.70 -44.21 -1.13
N GLY A 407 -27.35 -44.57 -2.37
CA GLY A 407 -26.09 -45.28 -2.65
C GLY A 407 -24.87 -44.43 -2.32
N ASP A 408 -24.90 -43.13 -2.63
CA ASP A 408 -23.85 -42.19 -2.27
C ASP A 408 -23.67 -42.11 -0.74
N ALA A 409 -24.76 -42.12 0.01
CA ALA A 409 -24.70 -42.15 1.47
C ALA A 409 -24.06 -43.45 2.00
N MET A 410 -24.33 -44.60 1.36
CA MET A 410 -23.67 -45.86 1.73
C MET A 410 -22.18 -45.83 1.43
N LEU A 411 -21.78 -45.33 0.26
CA LEU A 411 -20.38 -45.20 -0.13
C LEU A 411 -19.60 -44.27 0.80
N ARG A 412 -20.20 -43.15 1.24
CA ARG A 412 -19.61 -42.28 2.29
C ARG A 412 -19.32 -43.06 3.56
N ARG A 413 -20.26 -43.88 4.02
CA ARG A 413 -20.08 -44.70 5.22
C ARG A 413 -18.96 -45.75 5.05
N VAL A 414 -18.81 -46.36 3.86
CA VAL A 414 -17.65 -47.22 3.56
C VAL A 414 -16.35 -46.41 3.65
N GLY A 415 -16.34 -45.21 3.07
CA GLY A 415 -15.22 -44.26 3.19
C GLY A 415 -14.82 -43.99 4.64
N GLU A 416 -15.78 -43.68 5.51
CA GLU A 416 -15.55 -43.46 6.95
C GLU A 416 -14.94 -44.68 7.66
N VAL A 417 -15.43 -45.88 7.34
CA VAL A 417 -14.93 -47.13 7.93
C VAL A 417 -13.49 -47.37 7.50
N LEU A 418 -13.21 -47.30 6.20
CA LEU A 418 -11.88 -47.59 5.67
C LEU A 418 -10.85 -46.51 6.05
N LEU A 419 -11.25 -45.24 6.09
CA LEU A 419 -10.38 -44.14 6.49
C LEU A 419 -9.92 -44.27 7.95
N LYS A 420 -10.79 -44.78 8.84
CA LYS A 420 -10.46 -45.03 10.26
C LYS A 420 -9.70 -46.34 10.48
N ALA A 421 -9.68 -47.23 9.50
CA ALA A 421 -9.00 -48.52 9.63
C ALA A 421 -7.48 -48.40 9.44
N VAL A 422 -7.02 -47.39 8.70
CA VAL A 422 -5.62 -47.22 8.28
C VAL A 422 -5.04 -45.89 8.75
N ASP A 423 -3.74 -45.88 9.02
CA ASP A 423 -2.95 -44.69 9.33
C ASP A 423 -1.75 -44.61 8.37
N SER A 424 -1.21 -43.41 8.13
CA SER A 424 0.01 -43.27 7.32
C SER A 424 1.14 -44.16 7.87
N PRO A 425 1.82 -44.98 7.05
CA PRO A 425 1.90 -44.93 5.58
C PRO A 425 0.88 -45.79 4.81
N ASP A 426 -0.03 -46.50 5.50
CA ASP A 426 -1.08 -47.29 4.86
C ASP A 426 -2.07 -46.37 4.15
N CYS A 427 -2.63 -46.81 3.02
CA CYS A 427 -3.62 -46.02 2.29
C CYS A 427 -4.83 -46.84 1.86
N ALA A 428 -6.01 -46.25 2.02
CA ALA A 428 -7.27 -46.75 1.49
C ALA A 428 -7.70 -45.88 0.30
N ALA A 429 -8.14 -46.52 -0.78
CA ALA A 429 -8.54 -45.86 -2.01
C ALA A 429 -9.86 -46.43 -2.54
N ARG A 430 -10.65 -45.58 -3.20
CA ARG A 430 -11.78 -46.01 -4.04
C ARG A 430 -11.30 -46.12 -5.48
N ILE A 431 -11.37 -47.33 -6.04
CA ILE A 431 -10.81 -47.65 -7.37
C ILE A 431 -11.89 -47.71 -8.46
N GLY A 432 -13.15 -47.90 -8.09
CA GLY A 432 -14.31 -47.97 -8.98
C GLY A 432 -15.62 -47.93 -8.19
N GLY A 433 -16.77 -47.88 -8.88
CA GLY A 433 -18.13 -47.80 -8.34
C GLY A 433 -18.29 -48.15 -6.85
N ASP A 434 -18.40 -49.44 -6.56
CA ASP A 434 -18.48 -50.08 -5.23
C ASP A 434 -17.14 -50.68 -4.75
N GLU A 435 -16.05 -50.44 -5.49
CA GLU A 435 -14.75 -51.10 -5.30
C GLU A 435 -13.72 -50.20 -4.62
N PHE A 436 -13.06 -50.77 -3.62
CA PHE A 436 -12.05 -50.13 -2.79
C PHE A 436 -10.81 -51.03 -2.67
N ALA A 437 -9.66 -50.42 -2.43
CA ALA A 437 -8.43 -51.14 -2.21
C ALA A 437 -7.58 -50.46 -1.13
N LEU A 438 -6.90 -51.26 -0.33
CA LEU A 438 -5.92 -50.80 0.65
C LEU A 438 -4.54 -51.33 0.26
N LEU A 439 -3.54 -50.46 0.34
CA LEU A 439 -2.13 -50.82 0.23
C LEU A 439 -1.49 -50.59 1.59
N LEU A 440 -0.88 -51.64 2.15
CA LEU A 440 -0.27 -51.64 3.47
C LEU A 440 1.23 -51.98 3.32
N PRO A 441 2.11 -50.97 3.20
CA PRO A 441 3.55 -51.18 3.06
C PRO A 441 4.18 -51.73 4.34
N ALA A 442 5.23 -52.54 4.23
CA ALA A 442 5.87 -53.20 5.37
C ALA A 442 4.90 -54.03 6.25
N CYS A 443 3.85 -54.58 5.64
CA CYS A 443 2.79 -55.31 6.33
C CYS A 443 2.79 -56.78 5.90
N ASP A 444 2.88 -57.67 6.90
CA ASP A 444 2.83 -59.12 6.70
C ASP A 444 1.41 -59.67 6.85
N GLU A 445 1.24 -60.99 6.79
CA GLU A 445 -0.06 -61.65 6.87
C GLU A 445 -0.80 -61.38 8.18
N ARG A 446 -0.07 -61.28 9.30
CA ARG A 446 -0.67 -60.98 10.61
C ARG A 446 -1.15 -59.53 10.67
N GLY A 447 -0.35 -58.60 10.14
CA GLY A 447 -0.75 -57.19 10.02
C GLY A 447 -1.98 -57.02 9.13
N ALA A 448 -2.02 -57.69 7.98
CA ALA A 448 -3.17 -57.65 7.06
C ALA A 448 -4.45 -58.21 7.69
N GLN A 449 -4.33 -59.29 8.47
CA GLN A 449 -5.46 -59.83 9.23
C GLN A 449 -5.94 -58.84 10.29
N ALA A 450 -5.03 -58.21 11.03
CA ALA A 450 -5.39 -57.22 12.05
C ALA A 450 -6.12 -56.00 11.45
N VAL A 451 -5.72 -55.55 10.25
CA VAL A 451 -6.44 -54.49 9.53
C VAL A 451 -7.83 -54.96 9.08
N THR A 452 -7.94 -56.18 8.57
CA THR A 452 -9.23 -56.79 8.19
C THR A 452 -10.19 -56.89 9.39
N ASP A 453 -9.71 -57.37 10.53
CA ASP A 453 -10.49 -57.47 11.78
C ASP A 453 -10.92 -56.09 12.30
N ARG A 454 -10.04 -55.09 12.16
CA ARG A 454 -10.36 -53.69 12.49
C ARG A 454 -11.45 -53.14 11.58
N ILE A 455 -11.40 -53.40 10.27
CA ILE A 455 -12.46 -53.01 9.32
C ILE A 455 -13.78 -53.65 9.74
N ALA A 456 -13.79 -54.95 10.05
CA ALA A 456 -14.99 -55.64 10.51
C ALA A 456 -15.58 -55.01 11.77
N SER A 457 -14.74 -54.71 12.77
CA SER A 457 -15.16 -54.07 14.02
C SER A 457 -15.74 -52.66 13.78
N LEU A 458 -15.09 -51.86 12.92
CA LEU A 458 -15.57 -50.52 12.55
C LEU A 458 -16.86 -50.57 11.73
N LEU A 459 -17.03 -51.60 10.89
CA LEU A 459 -18.25 -51.84 10.11
C LEU A 459 -19.43 -52.17 11.03
N GLU A 460 -19.23 -53.03 12.02
CA GLU A 460 -20.24 -53.36 13.04
C GLU A 460 -20.66 -52.11 13.83
N LEU A 461 -19.69 -51.33 14.32
CA LEU A 461 -19.97 -50.06 15.00
C LEU A 461 -20.74 -49.11 14.08
N ASN A 462 -20.31 -48.95 12.82
CA ASN A 462 -21.02 -48.09 11.86
C ASN A 462 -22.47 -48.55 11.67
N ASN A 463 -22.72 -49.85 11.57
CA ASN A 463 -24.07 -50.40 11.44
C ASN A 463 -24.95 -50.22 12.69
N GLN A 464 -24.37 -50.07 13.88
CA GLN A 464 -25.13 -49.80 15.11
C GLN A 464 -25.59 -48.34 15.20
N PHE A 465 -24.78 -47.39 14.72
CA PHE A 465 -25.03 -45.95 14.89
C PHE A 465 -25.74 -45.29 13.71
N TYR A 466 -25.77 -45.92 12.54
CA TYR A 466 -26.48 -45.39 11.36
C TYR A 466 -27.82 -46.11 11.14
N PRO A 467 -28.95 -45.38 11.08
CA PRO A 467 -30.25 -45.98 10.77
C PRO A 467 -30.32 -46.41 9.30
N GLY A 468 -31.09 -47.46 9.01
CA GLY A 468 -31.37 -47.91 7.63
C GLY A 468 -30.71 -49.25 7.28
N LYS A 469 -30.32 -49.42 6.02
CA LYS A 469 -29.70 -50.67 5.54
C LYS A 469 -28.29 -50.81 6.13
N PRO A 470 -27.93 -52.00 6.67
CA PRO A 470 -26.58 -52.24 7.14
C PRO A 470 -25.61 -52.26 5.95
N LEU A 471 -24.42 -51.70 6.14
CA LEU A 471 -23.30 -51.92 5.24
C LEU A 471 -22.91 -53.40 5.27
N SER A 472 -22.61 -53.94 4.10
CA SER A 472 -22.05 -55.27 3.93
C SER A 472 -20.92 -55.15 2.91
N LEU A 473 -19.76 -55.68 3.27
CA LEU A 473 -18.55 -55.64 2.46
C LEU A 473 -18.10 -57.07 2.18
N ALA A 474 -17.60 -57.33 0.98
CA ALA A 474 -16.77 -58.49 0.68
C ALA A 474 -15.30 -58.03 0.73
N ILE A 475 -14.43 -58.78 1.42
CA ILE A 475 -13.06 -58.40 1.71
C ILE A 475 -12.12 -59.55 1.39
N GLY A 476 -11.14 -59.29 0.53
CA GLY A 476 -10.07 -60.23 0.23
C GLY A 476 -8.72 -59.61 0.51
N ALA A 477 -7.81 -60.36 1.13
CA ALA A 477 -6.47 -59.90 1.44
C ALA A 477 -5.41 -60.85 0.86
N ALA A 478 -4.27 -60.29 0.45
CA ALA A 478 -3.10 -61.07 0.01
C ALA A 478 -1.80 -60.30 0.25
N ILE A 479 -0.71 -61.04 0.42
CA ILE A 479 0.63 -60.49 0.66
C ILE A 479 1.51 -60.67 -0.58
N ALA A 480 2.27 -59.63 -0.91
CA ALA A 480 3.42 -59.70 -1.81
C ALA A 480 4.71 -59.66 -0.98
N ALA A 481 5.48 -60.76 -1.00
CA ALA A 481 6.77 -60.82 -0.34
C ALA A 481 7.86 -60.08 -1.14
N THR A 482 9.03 -59.87 -0.53
CA THR A 482 10.17 -59.28 -1.22
C THR A 482 10.54 -60.12 -2.45
N GLY A 483 10.48 -59.52 -3.65
CA GLY A 483 10.75 -60.20 -4.92
C GLY A 483 9.50 -60.70 -5.66
N ASP A 484 8.32 -60.63 -5.05
CA ASP A 484 7.05 -60.88 -5.73
C ASP A 484 6.61 -59.68 -6.59
N GLN A 485 5.68 -59.92 -7.50
CA GLN A 485 4.92 -58.85 -8.17
C GLN A 485 3.70 -58.46 -7.34
N VAL A 486 3.58 -57.17 -7.00
CA VAL A 486 2.45 -56.62 -6.22
C VAL A 486 1.13 -56.88 -6.95
N GLU A 487 1.11 -56.79 -8.28
CA GLU A 487 -0.03 -57.11 -9.13
C GLU A 487 -0.54 -58.55 -8.92
N GLY A 488 0.37 -59.49 -8.63
CA GLY A 488 0.01 -60.86 -8.28
C GLY A 488 -0.73 -60.96 -6.95
N ALA A 489 -0.37 -60.13 -5.96
CA ALA A 489 -1.12 -60.05 -4.70
C ALA A 489 -2.48 -59.35 -4.90
N VAL A 490 -2.55 -58.28 -5.70
CA VAL A 490 -3.83 -57.64 -6.08
C VAL A 490 -4.79 -58.68 -6.66
N HIS A 491 -4.32 -59.51 -7.59
CA HIS A 491 -5.16 -60.54 -8.21
C HIS A 491 -5.64 -61.60 -7.21
N ARG A 492 -4.78 -62.04 -6.28
CA ARG A 492 -5.18 -62.99 -5.22
C ARG A 492 -6.20 -62.38 -4.24
N ALA A 493 -5.99 -61.12 -3.86
CA ALA A 493 -6.92 -60.39 -2.99
C ALA A 493 -8.29 -60.21 -3.66
N ASP A 494 -8.32 -59.85 -4.95
CA ASP A 494 -9.55 -59.74 -5.75
C ASP A 494 -10.31 -61.07 -5.84
N GLN A 495 -9.60 -62.18 -6.11
CA GLN A 495 -10.21 -63.52 -6.11
C GLN A 495 -10.81 -63.91 -4.76
N ALA A 496 -10.13 -63.59 -3.65
CA ALA A 496 -10.62 -63.85 -2.31
C ALA A 496 -11.88 -63.02 -1.99
N MET A 497 -11.87 -61.74 -2.35
CA MET A 497 -13.02 -60.84 -2.23
C MET A 497 -14.20 -61.37 -3.06
N TYR A 498 -13.98 -61.75 -4.31
CA TYR A 498 -15.03 -62.27 -5.19
C TYR A 498 -15.66 -63.56 -4.65
N ALA A 499 -14.85 -64.45 -4.08
CA ALA A 499 -15.35 -65.66 -3.43
C ALA A 499 -16.26 -65.36 -2.23
N GLU A 500 -15.94 -64.33 -1.44
CA GLU A 500 -16.80 -63.86 -0.35
C GLU A 500 -18.08 -63.20 -0.87
N LYS A 501 -17.98 -62.33 -1.88
CA LYS A 501 -19.13 -61.69 -2.55
C LYS A 501 -20.11 -62.73 -3.08
N LEU A 502 -19.61 -63.81 -3.70
CA LEU A 502 -20.45 -64.90 -4.20
C LEU A 502 -21.19 -65.63 -3.07
N ARG A 503 -20.53 -65.92 -1.95
CA ARG A 503 -21.17 -66.55 -0.77
C ARG A 503 -22.30 -65.68 -0.22
N TYR A 504 -22.07 -64.36 -0.14
CA TYR A 504 -23.10 -63.41 0.28
C TYR A 504 -24.35 -63.49 -0.60
N TYR A 505 -24.20 -63.42 -1.94
CA TYR A 505 -25.36 -63.48 -2.84
C TYR A 505 -26.06 -64.84 -2.86
N GLN A 506 -25.32 -65.93 -2.64
CA GLN A 506 -25.93 -67.26 -2.48
C GLN A 506 -26.79 -67.34 -1.22
N GLN A 507 -26.30 -66.82 -0.08
CA GLN A 507 -27.06 -66.78 1.17
C GLN A 507 -28.28 -65.87 1.07
N ALA A 508 -28.13 -64.65 0.54
CA ALA A 508 -29.24 -63.73 0.36
C ALA A 508 -30.32 -64.25 -0.62
N GLY A 509 -29.90 -64.98 -1.66
CA GLY A 509 -30.79 -65.66 -2.60
C GLY A 509 -31.54 -66.86 -1.99
N LEU A 510 -30.95 -67.52 -1.00
CA LEU A 510 -31.59 -68.59 -0.21
C LEU A 510 -32.60 -68.02 0.79
N GLU A 511 -32.32 -66.85 1.38
CA GLU A 511 -33.24 -66.16 2.29
C GLU A 511 -34.49 -65.63 1.58
N ARG A 512 -34.34 -65.02 0.38
CA ARG A 512 -35.49 -64.58 -0.45
C ARG A 512 -36.40 -65.71 -0.94
N ARG A 513 -35.94 -66.96 -0.95
CA ARG A 513 -36.75 -68.14 -1.32
C ARG A 513 -37.45 -68.78 -0.13
N ARG A 514 -37.13 -68.37 1.11
CA ARG A 514 -37.68 -68.90 2.36
C ARG A 514 -38.64 -67.92 3.07
N SER A 515 -38.62 -66.64 2.71
CA SER A 515 -39.64 -65.63 3.04
C SER A 515 -40.77 -65.64 2.02
#